data_AF-A0A8J1UJ88-F1
#
_entry.id   AF-A0A8J1UJ88-F1
#
_cell.length_a   1.000
_cell.length_b   1.000
_cell.length_c   1.000
_cell.angle_alpha   90.00
_cell.angle_beta   90.00
_cell.angle_gamma   90.00
#
_symmetry.space_group_name_H-M   'P 1'
#
loop_
_entity.id
_entity.type
_entity.pdbx_description
1 polymer ?
#
loop_
_entity_poly.entity_id
_entity_poly.type
_entity_poly.pdbx_seq_one_letter_code
_entity_poly.pdbx_strand_id
1 'polypeptide(L)'
;TIHLTCKQGYELSHVLLQHLLKALTMIYPLDFRSIPEDFSQPFKDYLPIRDWGKSADIHDLKMVWHTPSDSELEFVQELIDAILVPELQVMDSFVAGEPLSRDDLKARLGVILNIVIGAGNELPMIEGEAVHLIDSMVPLGRCSHICNIGTSQLTAQGKHVRRRIAETMQPLLSHVLTNTEDDTKSLIHILKLYNVVMYFYGTDKSDFDGRWRSFQMVKTTTEDKLRGGKRHMRALIVDRCQLQHELRVVQKSNKSFTPLHLSLFEDLLRLSLSHYSEVRKQAQSV
;
A
#
# COMPACT_ATOMS: atom_id res chain seq x y z
N THR A 1 -5.01 8.25 -21.40
CA THR A 1 -6.30 7.56 -21.20
C THR A 1 -6.82 7.60 -19.77
N ILE A 2 -6.02 7.99 -18.77
CA ILE A 2 -6.45 8.05 -17.35
C ILE A 2 -7.28 9.31 -17.04
N HIS A 3 -7.08 10.40 -17.78
CA HIS A 3 -7.85 11.65 -17.63
C HIS A 3 -9.22 11.55 -18.31
N LEU A 4 -10.14 10.82 -17.68
CA LEU A 4 -11.54 10.80 -18.08
C LEU A 4 -12.29 11.91 -17.34
N THR A 5 -13.16 12.63 -18.06
CA THR A 5 -14.01 13.67 -17.48
C THR A 5 -15.16 13.10 -16.65
N CYS A 6 -15.57 11.86 -16.95
CA CYS A 6 -16.60 11.16 -16.19
C CYS A 6 -16.07 10.69 -14.83
N LYS A 7 -16.78 11.07 -13.76
CA LYS A 7 -16.44 10.68 -12.38
C LYS A 7 -16.25 9.18 -12.19
N GLN A 8 -17.22 8.38 -12.62
CA GLN A 8 -17.14 6.93 -12.50
C GLN A 8 -15.99 6.36 -13.33
N GLY A 9 -15.73 6.96 -14.50
CA GLY A 9 -14.66 6.55 -15.39
C GLY A 9 -13.27 6.75 -14.77
N TYR A 10 -12.98 7.94 -14.24
CA TYR A 10 -11.68 8.18 -13.61
C TYR A 10 -11.54 7.39 -12.30
N GLU A 11 -12.60 7.25 -11.49
CA GLU A 11 -12.54 6.48 -10.23
C GLU A 11 -12.20 5.00 -10.50
N LEU A 12 -12.81 4.39 -11.52
CA LEU A 12 -12.47 3.03 -11.95
C LEU A 12 -11.05 2.93 -12.53
N SER A 13 -10.62 3.94 -13.28
CA SER A 13 -9.27 3.98 -13.85
C SER A 13 -8.21 4.06 -12.77
N HIS A 14 -8.47 4.81 -11.69
CA HIS A 14 -7.57 4.87 -10.53
C HIS A 14 -7.45 3.52 -9.83
N VAL A 15 -8.57 2.83 -9.62
CA VAL A 15 -8.62 1.50 -9.00
C VAL A 15 -7.90 0.48 -9.88
N LEU A 16 -8.09 0.52 -11.20
CA LEU A 16 -7.39 -0.33 -12.15
C LEU A 16 -5.87 -0.12 -12.05
N LEU A 17 -5.41 1.14 -12.04
CA LEU A 17 -4.00 1.47 -11.90
C LEU A 17 -3.44 0.96 -10.56
N GLN A 18 -4.20 1.15 -9.47
CA GLN A 18 -3.82 0.64 -8.15
C GLN A 18 -3.62 -0.88 -8.16
N HIS A 19 -4.57 -1.64 -8.74
CA HIS A 19 -4.49 -3.10 -8.78
C HIS A 19 -3.39 -3.61 -9.71
N LEU A 20 -3.15 -2.92 -10.84
CA LEU A 20 -2.03 -3.23 -11.72
C LEU A 20 -0.69 -3.10 -10.96
N LEU A 21 -0.49 -1.97 -10.27
CA LEU A 21 0.72 -1.75 -9.48
C LEU A 21 0.85 -2.76 -8.34
N LYS A 22 -0.24 -3.10 -7.65
CA LYS A 22 -0.23 -4.15 -6.60
C LYS A 22 0.16 -5.51 -7.17
N ALA A 23 -0.38 -5.90 -8.32
CA ALA A 23 -0.06 -7.17 -8.95
C ALA A 23 1.44 -7.27 -9.27
N LEU A 24 2.04 -6.18 -9.75
CA LEU A 24 3.46 -6.15 -10.12
C LEU A 24 4.41 -6.03 -8.92
N THR A 25 3.99 -5.38 -7.82
CA THR A 25 4.87 -5.02 -6.69
C THR A 25 4.65 -5.84 -5.42
N MET A 26 3.52 -6.53 -5.26
CA MET A 26 3.25 -7.31 -4.04
C MET A 26 3.82 -8.73 -4.12
N ILE A 27 4.26 -9.23 -2.96
CA ILE A 27 4.62 -10.64 -2.79
C ILE A 27 3.38 -11.41 -2.33
N TYR A 28 2.94 -12.38 -3.12
CA TYR A 28 1.77 -13.21 -2.82
C TYR A 28 1.93 -14.61 -3.41
N PRO A 29 1.28 -15.64 -2.85
CA PRO A 29 1.33 -16.98 -3.42
C PRO A 29 0.48 -17.05 -4.70
N LEU A 30 0.99 -17.75 -5.72
CA LEU A 30 0.31 -17.95 -7.00
C LEU A 30 -0.66 -19.14 -6.98
N ASP A 31 -0.52 -20.04 -6.02
CA ASP A 31 -1.24 -21.30 -5.97
C ASP A 31 -1.84 -21.58 -4.58
N PHE A 32 -3.17 -21.55 -4.50
CA PHE A 32 -3.96 -21.88 -3.32
C PHE A 32 -4.65 -23.26 -3.41
N ARG A 33 -4.32 -24.09 -4.40
CA ARG A 33 -4.94 -25.42 -4.55
C ARG A 33 -4.64 -26.32 -3.34
N SER A 34 -5.54 -27.25 -3.07
CA SER A 34 -5.39 -28.23 -1.98
C SER A 34 -4.23 -29.20 -2.19
N ILE A 35 -3.79 -29.39 -3.44
CA ILE A 35 -2.72 -30.28 -3.84
C ILE A 35 -1.81 -29.48 -4.79
N PRO A 36 -0.47 -29.60 -4.68
CA PRO A 36 0.45 -28.87 -5.55
C PRO A 36 0.55 -29.45 -6.97
N GLU A 37 0.12 -30.71 -7.16
CA GLU A 37 0.18 -31.44 -8.42
C GLU A 37 -0.73 -30.81 -9.49
N ASP A 38 -0.36 -30.99 -10.75
CA ASP A 38 -1.12 -30.47 -11.88
C ASP A 38 -2.31 -31.37 -12.22
N PHE A 39 -3.48 -30.78 -12.34
CA PHE A 39 -4.70 -31.48 -12.73
C PHE A 39 -4.79 -31.71 -14.25
N SER A 40 -3.83 -31.20 -15.04
CA SER A 40 -3.77 -31.43 -16.48
C SER A 40 -3.34 -32.85 -16.88
N GLN A 41 -2.89 -33.68 -15.91
CA GLN A 41 -2.45 -35.04 -16.18
C GLN A 41 -3.58 -35.95 -16.66
N PRO A 42 -3.34 -36.87 -17.62
CA PRO A 42 -4.36 -37.81 -18.08
C PRO A 42 -4.91 -38.69 -16.96
N PHE A 43 -6.23 -38.91 -16.97
CA PHE A 43 -6.91 -39.74 -15.94
C PHE A 43 -6.43 -41.19 -15.86
N LYS A 44 -5.73 -41.67 -16.90
CA LYS A 44 -5.12 -43.00 -16.89
C LYS A 44 -3.95 -43.09 -15.90
N ASP A 45 -3.22 -41.98 -15.71
CA ASP A 45 -2.00 -41.92 -14.93
C ASP A 45 -2.27 -41.37 -13.52
N TYR A 46 -3.24 -40.46 -13.38
CA TYR A 46 -3.58 -39.83 -12.10
C TYR A 46 -5.10 -39.61 -11.95
N LEU A 47 -5.64 -39.96 -10.79
CA LEU A 47 -7.06 -39.80 -10.44
C LEU A 47 -7.21 -38.81 -9.28
N PRO A 48 -7.62 -37.55 -9.53
CA PRO A 48 -7.71 -36.50 -8.51
C PRO A 48 -8.60 -36.83 -7.30
N ILE A 49 -9.60 -37.70 -7.47
CA ILE A 49 -10.49 -38.11 -6.38
C ILE A 49 -9.77 -38.80 -5.22
N ARG A 50 -8.58 -39.37 -5.47
CA ARG A 50 -7.77 -40.05 -4.44
C ARG A 50 -7.20 -39.09 -3.39
N ASP A 51 -7.08 -37.81 -3.72
CA ASP A 51 -6.53 -36.80 -2.83
C ASP A 51 -7.61 -36.00 -2.07
N TRP A 52 -8.86 -36.44 -2.14
CA TRP A 52 -9.95 -35.77 -1.43
C TRP A 52 -9.72 -35.80 0.09
N GLY A 53 -9.72 -34.63 0.71
CA GLY A 53 -9.53 -34.48 2.16
C GLY A 53 -8.08 -34.70 2.62
N LYS A 54 -7.13 -34.80 1.69
CA LYS A 54 -5.71 -34.95 2.02
C LYS A 54 -5.21 -33.72 2.77
N SER A 55 -4.64 -33.95 3.94
CA SER A 55 -3.93 -32.92 4.70
C SER A 55 -2.58 -32.62 4.05
N ALA A 56 -2.15 -31.36 4.10
CA ALA A 56 -0.85 -30.99 3.58
C ALA A 56 0.28 -31.24 4.60
N ASP A 57 1.48 -31.46 4.09
CA ASP A 57 2.70 -31.42 4.88
C ASP A 57 3.22 -29.98 4.92
N ILE A 58 3.44 -29.44 6.12
CA ILE A 58 3.95 -28.08 6.33
C ILE A 58 5.38 -27.95 5.81
N HIS A 59 6.16 -29.04 5.83
CA HIS A 59 7.55 -29.05 5.40
C HIS A 59 7.70 -29.17 3.87
N ASP A 60 6.69 -29.66 3.15
CA ASP A 60 6.69 -29.80 1.69
C ASP A 60 5.37 -29.30 1.07
N LEU A 61 5.18 -27.97 1.10
CA LEU A 61 4.00 -27.33 0.51
C LEU A 61 4.13 -27.04 -0.98
N LYS A 62 5.36 -27.06 -1.53
CA LYS A 62 5.67 -26.66 -2.91
C LYS A 62 4.97 -25.36 -3.29
N MET A 63 5.15 -24.33 -2.46
CA MET A 63 4.54 -23.02 -2.69
C MET A 63 5.26 -22.29 -3.81
N VAL A 64 4.49 -21.77 -4.76
CA VAL A 64 4.99 -20.86 -5.79
C VAL A 64 4.60 -19.45 -5.37
N TRP A 65 5.59 -18.58 -5.22
CA TRP A 65 5.39 -17.19 -4.86
C TRP A 65 5.57 -16.30 -6.09
N HIS A 66 4.71 -15.32 -6.22
CA HIS A 66 5.02 -14.13 -7.00
C HIS A 66 6.00 -13.27 -6.20
N THR A 67 7.11 -12.93 -6.83
CA THR A 67 8.10 -11.98 -6.32
C THR A 67 8.40 -11.02 -7.46
N PRO A 68 8.31 -9.69 -7.24
CA PRO A 68 8.54 -8.71 -8.30
C PRO A 68 9.89 -8.96 -9.01
N SER A 69 9.84 -9.15 -10.32
CA SER A 69 11.02 -9.29 -11.17
C SER A 69 11.58 -7.92 -11.59
N ASP A 70 12.85 -7.88 -11.98
CA ASP A 70 13.48 -6.63 -12.43
C ASP A 70 12.72 -6.00 -13.61
N SER A 71 12.23 -6.81 -14.56
CA SER A 71 11.42 -6.33 -15.68
C SER A 71 10.08 -5.74 -15.26
N GLU A 72 9.44 -6.29 -14.23
CA GLU A 72 8.18 -5.75 -13.71
C GLU A 72 8.44 -4.43 -12.98
N LEU A 73 9.56 -4.32 -12.27
CA LEU A 73 9.96 -3.11 -11.56
C LEU A 73 10.38 -1.99 -12.53
N GLU A 74 11.07 -2.33 -13.62
CA GLU A 74 11.35 -1.40 -14.72
C GLU A 74 10.05 -0.86 -15.32
N PHE A 75 9.08 -1.74 -15.60
CA PHE A 75 7.77 -1.31 -16.09
C PHE A 75 7.00 -0.44 -15.09
N VAL A 76 7.08 -0.74 -13.78
CA VAL A 76 6.50 0.11 -12.74
C VAL A 76 7.19 1.47 -12.69
N GLN A 77 8.50 1.53 -12.85
CA GLN A 77 9.26 2.78 -12.92
C GLN A 77 8.83 3.62 -14.14
N GLU A 78 8.69 3.00 -15.31
CA GLU A 78 8.14 3.66 -16.51
C GLU A 78 6.74 4.23 -16.28
N LEU A 79 5.86 3.48 -15.60
CA LEU A 79 4.50 3.95 -15.27
C LEU A 79 4.53 5.13 -14.30
N ILE A 80 5.43 5.12 -13.31
CA ILE A 80 5.62 6.23 -12.37
C ILE A 80 6.09 7.48 -13.13
N ASP A 81 7.10 7.35 -13.99
CA ASP A 81 7.62 8.49 -14.76
C ASP A 81 6.61 9.01 -15.79
N ALA A 82 5.82 8.13 -16.41
CA ALA A 82 4.82 8.51 -17.40
C ALA A 82 3.55 9.12 -16.80
N ILE A 83 3.17 8.75 -15.58
CA ILE A 83 1.90 9.15 -14.96
C ILE A 83 2.14 10.06 -13.75
N LEU A 84 2.91 9.63 -12.76
CA LEU A 84 3.05 10.37 -11.50
C LEU A 84 3.78 11.71 -11.71
N VAL A 85 4.86 11.71 -12.48
CA VAL A 85 5.68 12.90 -12.68
C VAL A 85 4.89 14.05 -13.32
N PRO A 86 4.13 13.84 -14.42
CA PRO A 86 3.24 14.87 -14.97
C PRO A 86 2.21 15.37 -13.97
N GLU A 87 1.60 14.48 -13.17
CA GLU A 87 0.60 14.91 -12.17
C GLU A 87 1.21 15.85 -11.13
N LEU A 88 2.41 15.56 -10.66
CA LEU A 88 3.12 16.42 -9.70
C LEU A 88 3.50 17.77 -10.31
N GLN A 89 3.91 17.79 -11.58
CA GLN A 89 4.19 19.05 -12.30
C GLN A 89 2.93 19.91 -12.47
N VAL A 90 1.76 19.30 -12.71
CA VAL A 90 0.50 20.03 -12.78
C VAL A 90 0.15 20.62 -11.42
N MET A 91 0.39 19.91 -10.30
CA MET A 91 0.19 20.47 -8.96
C MET A 91 1.12 21.66 -8.70
N ASP A 92 2.40 21.55 -9.09
CA ASP A 92 3.37 22.64 -8.97
C ASP A 92 2.93 23.87 -9.80
N SER A 93 2.40 23.65 -11.01
CA SER A 93 1.93 24.71 -11.92
C SER A 93 0.64 25.38 -11.41
N PHE A 94 -0.27 24.60 -10.82
CA PHE A 94 -1.47 25.12 -10.16
C PHE A 94 -1.11 26.05 -8.99
N VAL A 95 -0.13 25.65 -8.16
CA VAL A 95 0.39 26.50 -7.08
C VAL A 95 0.99 27.79 -7.61
N ALA A 96 1.63 27.76 -8.79
CA ALA A 96 2.19 28.93 -9.47
C ALA A 96 1.13 29.86 -10.09
N GLY A 97 -0.15 29.49 -10.07
CA GLY A 97 -1.28 30.33 -10.49
C GLY A 97 -1.95 29.92 -11.80
N GLU A 98 -1.57 28.79 -12.39
CA GLU A 98 -2.33 28.24 -13.53
C GLU A 98 -3.72 27.77 -13.08
N PRO A 99 -4.80 28.08 -13.82
CA PRO A 99 -6.14 27.71 -13.40
C PRO A 99 -6.36 26.20 -13.54
N LEU A 100 -6.80 25.56 -12.46
CA LEU A 100 -7.24 24.16 -12.45
C LEU A 100 -8.65 24.07 -11.85
N SER A 101 -9.52 23.29 -12.48
CA SER A 101 -10.85 22.98 -11.96
C SER A 101 -10.73 22.18 -10.65
N ARG A 102 -11.67 22.40 -9.72
CA ARG A 102 -11.79 21.62 -8.47
C ARG A 102 -11.96 20.12 -8.74
N ASP A 103 -12.75 19.76 -9.75
CA ASP A 103 -12.97 18.36 -10.09
C ASP A 103 -11.72 17.72 -10.71
N ASP A 104 -10.97 18.49 -11.49
CA ASP A 104 -9.70 18.03 -12.07
C ASP A 104 -8.63 17.89 -11.00
N LEU A 105 -8.51 18.85 -10.08
CA LEU A 105 -7.62 18.76 -8.92
C LEU A 105 -7.89 17.49 -8.11
N LYS A 106 -9.15 17.25 -7.77
CA LYS A 106 -9.58 16.04 -7.05
C LYS A 106 -9.22 14.77 -7.84
N ALA A 107 -9.50 14.73 -9.14
CA ALA A 107 -9.20 13.56 -9.97
C ALA A 107 -7.69 13.25 -9.98
N ARG A 108 -6.87 14.27 -10.20
CA ARG A 108 -5.40 14.18 -10.22
C ARG A 108 -4.81 13.76 -8.88
N LEU A 109 -5.29 14.33 -7.77
CA LEU A 109 -4.94 13.88 -6.42
C LEU A 109 -5.32 12.41 -6.19
N GLY A 110 -6.45 11.97 -6.75
CA GLY A 110 -6.88 10.59 -6.77
C GLY A 110 -5.89 9.67 -7.49
N VAL A 111 -5.37 10.07 -8.66
CA VAL A 111 -4.33 9.32 -9.38
C VAL A 111 -3.09 9.15 -8.50
N ILE A 112 -2.56 10.25 -7.95
CA ILE A 112 -1.36 10.24 -7.10
C ILE A 112 -1.57 9.28 -5.91
N LEU A 113 -2.72 9.37 -5.24
CA LEU A 113 -3.05 8.52 -4.09
C LEU A 113 -3.03 7.03 -4.45
N ASN A 114 -3.66 6.66 -5.57
CA ASN A 114 -3.76 5.27 -6.00
C ASN A 114 -2.41 4.71 -6.46
N ILE A 115 -1.51 5.53 -7.00
CA ILE A 115 -0.14 5.12 -7.32
C ILE A 115 0.64 4.79 -6.05
N VAL A 116 0.57 5.64 -5.01
CA VAL A 116 1.29 5.38 -3.75
C VAL A 116 0.72 4.16 -3.02
N ILE A 117 -0.61 3.98 -3.02
CA ILE A 117 -1.24 2.78 -2.45
C ILE A 117 -0.87 1.53 -3.27
N GLY A 118 -0.75 1.68 -4.59
CA GLY A 118 -0.42 0.60 -5.51
C GLY A 118 1.00 0.07 -5.37
N ALA A 119 1.98 0.98 -5.43
CA ALA A 119 3.40 0.67 -5.40
C ALA A 119 4.04 0.75 -3.99
N GLY A 120 3.24 0.92 -2.94
CA GLY A 120 3.70 1.29 -1.60
C GLY A 120 4.74 0.35 -0.96
N ASN A 121 4.79 -0.93 -1.38
CA ASN A 121 5.80 -1.90 -0.94
C ASN A 121 7.22 -1.56 -1.42
N GLU A 122 7.34 -1.05 -2.64
CA GLU A 122 8.61 -0.74 -3.31
C GLU A 122 9.01 0.74 -3.12
N LEU A 123 8.09 1.56 -2.59
CA LEU A 123 8.39 2.93 -2.21
C LEU A 123 9.04 2.96 -0.82
N PRO A 124 10.34 3.30 -0.71
CA PRO A 124 11.00 3.38 0.59
C PRO A 124 10.29 4.41 1.46
N MET A 125 10.24 4.12 2.76
CA MET A 125 9.71 5.06 3.74
C MET A 125 10.55 6.33 3.80
N ILE A 126 10.01 7.41 4.36
CA ILE A 126 10.73 8.68 4.46
C ILE A 126 11.98 8.47 5.32
N GLU A 127 13.14 8.50 4.66
CA GLU A 127 14.45 8.47 5.31
C GLU A 127 14.94 9.89 5.60
N GLY A 128 15.72 10.05 6.66
CA GLY A 128 16.28 11.32 7.08
C GLY A 128 16.90 11.25 8.47
N GLU A 129 17.61 12.30 8.86
CA GLU A 129 18.14 12.46 10.21
C GLU A 129 16.98 12.50 11.21
N ALA A 130 17.14 11.78 12.32
CA ALA A 130 16.13 11.72 13.36
C ALA A 130 16.11 13.04 14.14
N VAL A 131 14.92 13.60 14.35
CA VAL A 131 14.75 14.75 15.24
C VAL A 131 15.05 14.31 16.66
N HIS A 132 15.97 15.03 17.31
CA HIS A 132 16.33 14.77 18.69
C HIS A 132 15.24 15.29 19.64
N LEU A 133 14.35 14.40 20.08
CA LEU A 133 13.24 14.75 20.97
C LEU A 133 13.57 14.54 22.45
N ILE A 134 14.31 13.47 22.77
CA ILE A 134 14.57 13.03 24.15
C ILE A 134 15.98 12.45 24.22
N ASP A 135 16.74 12.87 25.24
CA ASP A 135 18.00 12.22 25.60
C ASP A 135 17.71 10.84 26.22
N SER A 136 18.15 9.78 25.55
CA SER A 136 18.02 8.41 26.04
C SER A 136 19.38 7.83 26.41
N MET A 137 19.48 7.26 27.62
CA MET A 137 20.66 6.52 28.07
C MET A 137 20.80 5.15 27.40
N VAL A 138 19.79 4.73 26.63
CA VAL A 138 19.80 3.48 25.85
C VAL A 138 19.45 3.75 24.39
N PRO A 139 19.98 2.96 23.42
CA PRO A 139 19.61 3.11 22.03
C PRO A 139 18.10 2.87 21.82
N LEU A 140 17.39 3.87 21.31
CA LEU A 140 15.96 3.78 20.96
C LEU A 140 15.74 3.06 19.61
N GLY A 141 16.43 1.94 19.42
CA GLY A 141 16.36 1.14 18.20
C GLY A 141 15.01 0.43 18.07
N ARG A 142 14.43 0.46 16.87
CA ARG A 142 13.24 -0.34 16.53
C ARG A 142 13.66 -1.65 15.85
N CYS A 143 12.85 -2.70 16.01
CA CYS A 143 13.08 -3.97 15.35
C CYS A 143 13.02 -3.77 13.83
N SER A 144 14.06 -4.23 13.13
CA SER A 144 14.13 -4.18 11.67
C SER A 144 14.09 -5.59 11.10
N HIS A 145 13.20 -5.83 10.16
CA HIS A 145 13.10 -7.09 9.45
C HIS A 145 12.91 -6.84 7.96
N ILE A 146 13.37 -7.80 7.17
CA ILE A 146 13.27 -7.75 5.71
C ILE A 146 11.87 -8.22 5.32
N CYS A 147 11.16 -7.41 4.53
CA CYS A 147 9.85 -7.78 3.98
C CYS A 147 9.92 -8.07 2.47
N ASN A 148 10.86 -7.46 1.75
CA ASN A 148 10.94 -7.58 0.29
C ASN A 148 12.19 -8.35 -0.11
N ILE A 149 12.15 -8.95 -1.29
CA ILE A 149 13.27 -9.66 -1.90
C ILE A 149 13.83 -8.71 -2.96
N GLY A 150 14.86 -7.95 -2.62
CA GLY A 150 15.44 -6.94 -3.51
C GLY A 150 15.60 -5.57 -2.87
N THR A 151 16.33 -4.69 -3.56
CA THR A 151 16.67 -3.32 -3.11
C THR A 151 16.22 -2.27 -4.12
N SER A 152 15.24 -2.58 -4.96
CA SER A 152 14.81 -1.67 -6.03
C SER A 152 14.12 -0.47 -5.41
N GLN A 153 14.76 0.69 -5.54
CA GLN A 153 14.22 1.95 -5.06
C GLN A 153 13.61 2.67 -6.26
N LEU A 154 12.28 2.65 -6.35
CA LEU A 154 11.57 3.44 -7.35
C LEU A 154 11.82 4.93 -7.07
N THR A 155 12.16 5.68 -8.10
CA THR A 155 12.44 7.12 -8.02
C THR A 155 11.45 7.91 -8.86
N ALA A 156 11.26 9.19 -8.54
CA ALA A 156 10.59 10.13 -9.42
C ALA A 156 11.54 11.31 -9.59
N GLN A 157 12.01 11.54 -10.83
CA GLN A 157 12.99 12.59 -11.15
C GLN A 157 14.27 12.53 -10.27
N GLY A 158 14.76 11.32 -9.96
CA GLY A 158 15.96 11.14 -9.14
C GLY A 158 15.80 11.39 -7.63
N LYS A 159 14.57 11.67 -7.15
CA LYS A 159 14.23 11.70 -5.72
C LYS A 159 13.35 10.51 -5.34
N HIS A 160 13.33 10.15 -4.04
CA HIS A 160 12.34 9.21 -3.53
C HIS A 160 10.92 9.74 -3.71
N VAL A 161 10.05 8.90 -4.26
CA VAL A 161 8.66 9.24 -4.60
C VAL A 161 7.92 9.87 -3.41
N ARG A 162 7.99 9.26 -2.22
CA ARG A 162 7.31 9.76 -1.01
C ARG A 162 7.72 11.17 -0.62
N ARG A 163 9.02 11.46 -0.68
CA ARG A 163 9.56 12.79 -0.36
C ARG A 163 9.08 13.81 -1.40
N ARG A 164 9.16 13.49 -2.68
CA ARG A 164 8.71 14.40 -3.75
C ARG A 164 7.22 14.72 -3.64
N ILE A 165 6.39 13.72 -3.33
CA ILE A 165 4.95 13.94 -3.09
C ILE A 165 4.74 14.86 -1.89
N ALA A 166 5.41 14.62 -0.77
CA ALA A 166 5.31 15.49 0.41
C ALA A 166 5.70 16.95 0.07
N GLU A 167 6.83 17.15 -0.62
CA GLU A 167 7.31 18.47 -1.07
C GLU A 167 6.31 19.20 -1.99
N THR A 168 5.56 18.48 -2.83
CA THR A 168 4.52 19.08 -3.71
C THR A 168 3.20 19.34 -2.96
N MET A 169 2.84 18.48 -2.02
CA MET A 169 1.58 18.59 -1.29
C MET A 169 1.57 19.75 -0.28
N GLN A 170 2.72 20.10 0.32
CA GLN A 170 2.81 21.19 1.29
C GLN A 170 2.46 22.58 0.71
N PRO A 171 3.06 23.02 -0.42
CA PRO A 171 2.64 24.24 -1.10
C PRO A 171 1.19 24.18 -1.59
N LEU A 172 0.77 23.02 -2.10
CA LEU A 172 -0.60 22.81 -2.56
C LEU A 172 -1.62 23.00 -1.43
N LEU A 173 -1.37 22.43 -0.26
CA LEU A 173 -2.21 22.60 0.91
C LEU A 173 -2.32 24.08 1.30
N SER A 174 -1.19 24.79 1.35
CA SER A 174 -1.18 26.22 1.66
C SER A 174 -1.98 27.03 0.63
N HIS A 175 -1.83 26.73 -0.65
CA HIS A 175 -2.56 27.38 -1.73
C HIS A 175 -4.08 27.13 -1.62
N VAL A 176 -4.51 25.88 -1.41
CA VAL A 176 -5.93 25.52 -1.27
C VAL A 176 -6.55 26.18 -0.03
N LEU A 177 -5.83 26.20 1.10
CA LEU A 177 -6.33 26.85 2.31
C LEU A 177 -6.47 28.38 2.18
N THR A 178 -5.63 29.03 1.38
CA THR A 178 -5.70 30.49 1.18
C THR A 178 -6.71 30.88 0.10
N ASN A 179 -6.83 30.12 -0.98
CA ASN A 179 -7.59 30.52 -2.16
C ASN A 179 -8.98 29.88 -2.25
N THR A 180 -9.12 28.62 -1.78
CA THR A 180 -10.33 27.80 -1.96
C THR A 180 -10.56 26.91 -0.74
N GLU A 181 -10.73 27.50 0.44
CA GLU A 181 -10.92 26.75 1.70
C GLU A 181 -12.19 25.87 1.67
N ASP A 182 -13.18 26.24 0.84
CA ASP A 182 -14.42 25.51 0.62
C ASP A 182 -14.23 24.18 -0.13
N ASP A 183 -13.03 23.89 -0.64
CA ASP A 183 -12.71 22.64 -1.32
C ASP A 183 -12.37 21.48 -0.37
N THR A 184 -13.34 21.12 0.46
CA THR A 184 -13.22 20.06 1.46
C THR A 184 -12.80 18.71 0.87
N LYS A 185 -13.22 18.40 -0.36
CA LYS A 185 -12.89 17.13 -1.02
C LYS A 185 -11.41 17.04 -1.37
N SER A 186 -10.82 18.09 -1.91
CA SER A 186 -9.38 18.11 -2.24
C SER A 186 -8.53 18.10 -0.97
N LEU A 187 -8.93 18.85 0.07
CA LEU A 187 -8.30 18.80 1.38
C LEU A 187 -8.31 17.39 1.99
N ILE A 188 -9.44 16.67 1.88
CA ILE A 188 -9.55 15.27 2.30
C ILE A 188 -8.61 14.35 1.51
N HIS A 189 -8.39 14.59 0.21
CA HIS A 189 -7.44 13.80 -0.57
C HIS A 189 -5.98 14.09 -0.18
N ILE A 190 -5.62 15.35 0.08
CA ILE A 190 -4.29 15.73 0.58
C ILE A 190 -4.01 15.05 1.93
N LEU A 191 -5.00 15.04 2.81
CA LEU A 191 -4.92 14.36 4.11
C LEU A 191 -4.74 12.85 3.98
N LYS A 192 -5.46 12.21 3.07
CA LYS A 192 -5.26 10.78 2.75
C LYS A 192 -3.86 10.52 2.18
N LEU A 193 -3.35 11.42 1.34
CA LEU A 193 -1.99 11.35 0.81
C LEU A 193 -0.96 11.43 1.94
N TYR A 194 -1.13 12.36 2.89
CA TYR A 194 -0.25 12.45 4.07
C TYR A 194 -0.23 11.17 4.89
N ASN A 195 -1.41 10.59 5.17
CA ASN A 195 -1.50 9.32 5.88
C ASN A 195 -0.74 8.21 5.13
N VAL A 196 -1.03 8.02 3.84
CA VAL A 196 -0.40 6.96 3.03
C VAL A 196 1.11 7.18 2.88
N VAL A 197 1.55 8.42 2.67
CA VAL A 197 2.98 8.77 2.54
C VAL A 197 3.73 8.47 3.83
N MET A 198 3.16 8.78 5.00
CA MET A 198 3.82 8.55 6.29
C MET A 198 3.78 7.09 6.75
N TYR A 199 2.64 6.41 6.62
CA TYR A 199 2.39 5.15 7.35
C TYR A 199 2.21 3.92 6.47
N PHE A 200 1.71 4.08 5.24
CA PHE A 200 1.33 2.92 4.44
C PHE A 200 2.54 2.27 3.76
N TYR A 201 2.79 0.99 4.04
CA TYR A 201 3.82 0.17 3.39
C TYR A 201 3.19 -1.04 2.69
N GLY A 202 2.20 -0.82 1.82
CA GLY A 202 1.62 -1.86 0.94
C GLY A 202 0.50 -2.73 1.53
N THR A 203 0.45 -2.96 2.84
CA THR A 203 -0.71 -3.62 3.49
C THR A 203 -1.36 -2.68 4.51
N ASP A 204 -2.67 -2.49 4.36
CA ASP A 204 -3.46 -1.76 5.34
C ASP A 204 -3.77 -2.65 6.55
N LYS A 205 -3.71 -2.08 7.75
CA LYS A 205 -3.94 -2.82 8.99
C LYS A 205 -5.38 -3.33 9.08
N SER A 206 -6.36 -2.55 8.65
CA SER A 206 -7.78 -2.95 8.70
C SER A 206 -8.08 -4.09 7.73
N ASP A 207 -7.46 -4.07 6.54
CA ASP A 207 -7.54 -5.16 5.56
C ASP A 207 -6.93 -6.46 6.13
N PHE A 208 -5.74 -6.34 6.75
CA PHE A 208 -5.09 -7.47 7.44
C PHE A 208 -5.97 -8.04 8.56
N ASP A 209 -6.51 -7.19 9.44
CA ASP A 209 -7.37 -7.61 10.56
C ASP A 209 -8.67 -8.27 10.06
N GLY A 210 -9.19 -7.84 8.91
CA GLY A 210 -10.30 -8.49 8.21
C GLY A 210 -9.94 -9.90 7.76
N ARG A 211 -8.83 -10.04 7.02
CA ARG A 211 -8.37 -11.36 6.54
C ARG A 211 -8.00 -12.30 7.68
N TRP A 212 -7.37 -11.80 8.73
CA TRP A 212 -7.01 -12.57 9.91
C TRP A 212 -8.26 -13.17 10.59
N ARG A 213 -9.33 -12.39 10.73
CA ARG A 213 -10.61 -12.88 11.28
C ARG A 213 -11.23 -13.96 10.39
N SER A 214 -11.27 -13.73 9.08
CA SER A 214 -11.77 -14.71 8.11
C SER A 214 -10.98 -16.02 8.18
N PHE A 215 -9.65 -15.94 8.25
CA PHE A 215 -8.77 -17.09 8.42
C PHE A 215 -9.05 -17.86 9.71
N GLN A 216 -9.18 -17.18 10.85
CA GLN A 216 -9.48 -17.85 12.12
C GLN A 216 -10.82 -18.57 12.09
N MET A 217 -11.83 -17.99 11.45
CA MET A 217 -13.13 -18.61 11.26
C MET A 217 -13.00 -19.90 10.44
N VAL A 218 -12.39 -19.83 9.25
CA VAL A 218 -12.19 -21.00 8.37
C VAL A 218 -11.37 -22.09 9.07
N LYS A 219 -10.28 -21.71 9.75
CA LYS A 219 -9.45 -22.63 10.52
C LYS A 219 -10.28 -23.38 11.57
N THR A 220 -11.08 -22.66 12.35
CA THR A 220 -11.88 -23.26 13.43
C THR A 220 -12.97 -24.19 12.88
N THR A 221 -13.55 -23.88 11.72
CA THR A 221 -14.57 -24.73 11.09
C THR A 221 -13.97 -25.99 10.46
N THR A 222 -12.74 -25.92 9.96
CA THR A 222 -12.11 -26.99 9.17
C THR A 222 -11.02 -27.78 9.91
N GLU A 223 -10.79 -27.48 11.19
CA GLU A 223 -9.77 -28.17 11.97
C GLU A 223 -10.17 -29.60 12.35
N ASP A 224 -9.25 -30.54 12.14
CA ASP A 224 -9.36 -31.90 12.68
C ASP A 224 -8.87 -31.92 14.13
N LYS A 225 -9.81 -31.76 15.07
CA LYS A 225 -9.54 -31.80 16.52
C LYS A 225 -9.09 -33.18 17.00
N LEU A 226 -9.52 -34.26 16.34
CA LEU A 226 -9.20 -35.63 16.75
C LEU A 226 -7.72 -35.95 16.53
N ARG A 227 -7.14 -35.39 15.46
CA ARG A 227 -5.71 -35.54 15.13
C ARG A 227 -4.82 -34.42 15.68
N GLY A 228 -5.28 -33.73 16.73
CA GLY A 228 -4.49 -32.71 17.43
C GLY A 228 -4.33 -31.39 16.67
N GLY A 229 -5.20 -31.07 15.70
CA GLY A 229 -5.30 -29.74 15.09
C GLY A 229 -4.10 -29.30 14.25
N LYS A 230 -3.20 -30.21 13.87
CA LYS A 230 -1.98 -29.89 13.08
C LYS A 230 -2.06 -30.32 11.61
N ARG A 231 -3.13 -31.02 11.21
CA ARG A 231 -3.36 -31.46 9.83
C ARG A 231 -4.41 -30.58 9.18
N HIS A 232 -3.95 -29.57 8.44
CA HIS A 232 -4.82 -28.65 7.73
C HIS A 232 -4.75 -28.88 6.22
N MET A 233 -5.76 -28.38 5.50
CA MET A 233 -5.74 -28.31 4.05
C MET A 233 -4.61 -27.39 3.59
N ARG A 234 -3.96 -27.71 2.46
CA ARG A 234 -2.86 -26.90 1.90
C ARG A 234 -3.25 -25.43 1.74
N ALA A 235 -4.43 -25.18 1.19
CA ALA A 235 -4.97 -23.83 0.97
C ALA A 235 -4.94 -22.98 2.24
N LEU A 236 -5.30 -23.56 3.39
CA LEU A 236 -5.31 -22.87 4.68
C LEU A 236 -3.89 -22.56 5.16
N ILE A 237 -2.95 -23.47 4.97
CA ILE A 237 -1.55 -23.25 5.36
C ILE A 237 -0.90 -22.19 4.45
N VAL A 238 -1.18 -22.22 3.14
CA VAL A 238 -0.75 -21.20 2.17
C VAL A 238 -1.26 -19.81 2.58
N ASP A 239 -2.56 -19.68 2.88
CA ASP A 239 -3.14 -18.42 3.35
C ASP A 239 -2.51 -17.98 4.70
N ARG A 240 -2.22 -18.92 5.61
CA ARG A 240 -1.50 -18.63 6.87
C ARG A 240 -0.09 -18.08 6.62
N CYS A 241 0.62 -18.60 5.63
CA CYS A 241 1.94 -18.12 5.22
C CYS A 241 1.86 -16.71 4.62
N GLN A 242 0.87 -16.44 3.76
CA GLN A 242 0.64 -15.10 3.24
C GLN A 242 0.31 -14.11 4.37
N LEU A 243 -0.60 -14.48 5.29
CA LEU A 243 -0.92 -13.67 6.46
C LEU A 243 0.30 -13.40 7.35
N GLN A 244 1.24 -14.35 7.44
CA GLN A 244 2.48 -14.13 8.17
C GLN A 244 3.35 -13.07 7.48
N HIS A 245 3.42 -13.10 6.15
CA HIS A 245 4.13 -12.08 5.37
C HIS A 245 3.46 -10.71 5.54
N GLU A 246 2.14 -10.63 5.40
CA GLU A 246 1.36 -9.39 5.59
C GLU A 246 1.52 -8.83 7.00
N LEU A 247 1.53 -9.67 8.04
CA LEU A 247 1.80 -9.24 9.40
C LEU A 247 3.19 -8.59 9.52
N ARG A 248 4.21 -9.16 8.86
CA ARG A 248 5.55 -8.57 8.83
C ARG A 248 5.52 -7.22 8.11
N VAL A 249 4.81 -7.11 7.00
CA VAL A 249 4.66 -5.85 6.25
C VAL A 249 3.99 -4.78 7.12
N VAL A 250 2.87 -5.09 7.78
CA VAL A 250 2.14 -4.16 8.68
C VAL A 250 3.00 -3.76 9.88
N GLN A 251 3.81 -4.67 10.42
CA GLN A 251 4.70 -4.39 11.55
C GLN A 251 5.98 -3.66 11.14
N LYS A 252 6.18 -3.36 9.85
CA LYS A 252 7.34 -2.60 9.38
C LYS A 252 7.22 -1.16 9.90
N SER A 253 7.97 -0.87 10.96
CA SER A 253 7.96 0.44 11.60
C SER A 253 8.93 1.41 10.93
N ASN A 254 8.52 2.67 10.79
CA ASN A 254 9.43 3.76 10.42
C ASN A 254 10.54 3.88 11.46
N LYS A 255 11.78 3.93 10.96
CA LYS A 255 13.00 3.87 11.76
C LYS A 255 13.26 5.17 12.53
N SER A 256 12.83 6.32 11.99
CA SER A 256 13.17 7.63 12.53
C SER A 256 12.03 8.64 12.35
N PHE A 257 11.77 9.45 13.37
CA PHE A 257 10.96 10.66 13.21
C PHE A 257 11.84 11.77 12.62
N THR A 258 11.49 12.30 11.46
CA THR A 258 12.35 13.20 10.66
C THR A 258 11.74 14.60 10.66
N PRO A 259 12.51 15.65 10.30
CA PRO A 259 11.96 16.99 10.13
C PRO A 259 10.81 17.05 9.12
N LEU A 260 10.84 16.20 8.08
CA LEU A 260 9.74 16.10 7.12
C LEU A 260 8.47 15.56 7.81
N HIS A 261 8.58 14.53 8.65
CA HIS A 261 7.45 14.07 9.46
C HIS A 261 6.89 15.21 10.32
N LEU A 262 7.75 15.97 11.01
CA LEU A 262 7.31 17.11 11.83
C LEU A 262 6.52 18.13 11.01
N SER A 263 7.02 18.53 9.83
CA SER A 263 6.32 19.48 8.97
C SER A 263 4.95 18.97 8.48
N LEU A 264 4.82 17.66 8.21
CA LEU A 264 3.54 17.06 7.85
C LEU A 264 2.57 17.02 9.05
N PHE A 265 3.07 16.82 10.27
CA PHE A 265 2.26 16.91 11.48
C PHE A 265 1.78 18.34 11.78
N GLU A 266 2.60 19.35 11.53
CA GLU A 266 2.19 20.75 11.65
C GLU A 266 1.06 21.10 10.67
N ASP A 267 1.16 20.60 9.43
CA ASP A 267 0.09 20.74 8.45
C ASP A 267 -1.19 19.99 8.86
N LEU A 268 -1.07 18.76 9.39
CA LEU A 268 -2.20 18.00 9.91
C LEU A 268 -2.87 18.71 11.10
N LEU A 269 -2.07 19.35 11.97
CA LEU A 269 -2.59 20.18 13.06
C LEU A 269 -3.37 21.38 12.52
N ARG A 270 -2.85 22.04 11.48
CA ARG A 270 -3.56 23.14 10.80
C ARG A 270 -4.90 22.66 10.21
N LEU A 271 -4.93 21.49 9.57
CA LEU A 271 -6.16 20.88 9.05
C LEU A 271 -7.14 20.46 10.16
N SER A 272 -6.61 20.02 11.31
CA SER A 272 -7.41 19.67 12.49
C SER A 272 -8.13 20.88 13.10
N LEU A 273 -7.67 22.09 12.78
CA LEU A 273 -8.26 23.37 13.17
C LEU A 273 -8.99 24.09 12.02
N SER A 274 -9.16 23.44 10.86
CA SER A 274 -9.87 24.00 9.69
C SER A 274 -11.31 24.40 10.01
N HIS A 275 -11.89 25.35 9.26
CA HIS A 275 -13.29 25.78 9.43
C HIS A 275 -14.32 24.65 9.22
N TYR A 276 -14.03 23.67 8.36
CA TYR A 276 -14.97 22.59 8.02
C TYR A 276 -14.85 21.37 8.93
N SER A 277 -15.96 20.99 9.57
CA SER A 277 -15.99 19.91 10.55
C SER A 277 -15.62 18.54 9.98
N GLU A 278 -15.96 18.28 8.71
CA GLU A 278 -15.59 17.02 8.02
C GLU A 278 -14.07 16.90 7.86
N VAL A 279 -13.40 17.99 7.47
CA VAL A 279 -11.94 18.04 7.33
C VAL A 279 -11.29 17.86 8.70
N ARG A 280 -11.77 18.57 9.73
CA ARG A 280 -11.24 18.43 11.10
C ARG A 280 -11.33 17.01 11.63
N LYS A 281 -12.50 16.37 11.51
CA LYS A 281 -12.73 15.00 12.01
C LYS A 281 -11.80 13.99 11.35
N GLN A 282 -11.59 14.12 10.04
CA GLN A 282 -10.66 13.24 9.34
C GLN A 282 -9.21 13.54 9.72
N ALA A 283 -8.84 14.82 9.88
CA ALA A 283 -7.46 15.20 10.19
C ALA A 283 -7.02 14.69 11.56
N GLN A 284 -7.93 14.73 12.53
CA GLN A 284 -7.71 14.20 13.88
C GLN A 284 -7.67 12.66 13.95
N SER A 285 -8.13 11.97 12.90
CA SER A 285 -8.15 10.50 12.83
C SER A 285 -6.89 9.91 12.20
N VAL A 286 -6.09 10.72 11.50
CA VAL A 286 -4.82 10.32 10.88
C VAL A 286 -3.71 10.33 11.93
#